data_AF-A0A5E8B5H8-F1
#
_entry.id   AF-A0A5E8B5H8-F1
#
_cell.length_a   1.000
_cell.length_b   1.000
_cell.length_c   1.000
_cell.angle_alpha   90.00
_cell.angle_beta   90.00
_cell.angle_gamma   90.00
#
_symmetry.space_group_name_H-M   'P 1'
#
loop_
_entity.id
_entity.type
_entity.pdbx_description
1 polymer ?
#
loop_
_entity_poly.entity_id
_entity_poly.type
_entity_poly.pdbx_seq_one_letter_code
_entity_poly.pdbx_strand_id
1 'polypeptide(L)'
;MTPPSSSSSINNDSEDVIDFPQIQHHNQQPSSSSSSSSSPSSPSRRKSSVGNINLGDTAVPALSTMPLDPRLERESRHRLRVLSASSANMPVVVEASSSSEPQSDNDNDDDYDEINNSGTADTEVSKSSAISSNGSGSVVVPRKKNQTVSTTTTTNTNKKSHNHPRLTTIAPASPAIQIWYQIQELAYHNTWLTPLVILIIMYAAFLINPTQSNPLHMFLRLSYQRVDENGTLIDLYGKGYRDFAFVSTGIVFFMFFREFCMQIILKPLATKVCGLQRRSKISRFLEQTYAIVYFSISASFGFYIMYHNKDGLWYYNTKAFYEHYPHKAHDGLFKAFYLLQAAFWAQQSIILMLQVEKPRKDFRELVFHHIVTIALIFCSYRFHFAMMGIAVFITMDTSDIFLSLSKTLNYLDSKYTPAMFVFFIAVWVYLRHYLNIVILWSVLTEFRTVGPYQLSFADQQYKCWISQIITFFLIFALQLVNIYWLFLIFRILYRYVVGGVQKDERSDDEEEDDEDEQDEQDEIEEAEAQEKRQKIIEAAAISKQLKSE
;
A
#
# COMPACT_ATOMS: atom_id res chain seq x y z
N MET A 1 76.22 25.40 3.91
CA MET A 1 76.17 26.66 3.14
C MET A 1 74.98 27.46 3.64
N THR A 2 75.26 28.69 4.04
CA THR A 2 74.40 29.70 4.65
C THR A 2 73.39 30.34 3.64
N PRO A 3 72.33 31.00 4.14
CA PRO A 3 71.22 31.58 3.37
C PRO A 3 71.50 33.06 2.98
N PRO A 4 70.52 33.83 2.46
CA PRO A 4 69.74 34.67 3.40
C PRO A 4 68.29 35.01 3.01
N SER A 5 67.60 35.50 4.04
CA SER A 5 66.35 36.26 4.10
C SER A 5 66.64 37.75 4.37
N SER A 6 65.82 38.68 3.86
CA SER A 6 65.61 40.06 4.40
C SER A 6 64.47 40.73 3.61
N SER A 7 63.29 41.04 4.18
CA SER A 7 62.93 42.29 4.92
C SER A 7 62.98 43.52 4.00
N SER A 8 62.03 44.47 3.94
CA SER A 8 61.28 45.17 5.00
C SER A 8 60.52 46.37 4.37
N SER A 9 59.33 46.72 4.91
CA SER A 9 58.87 48.10 5.24
C SER A 9 58.66 49.13 4.11
N ILE A 10 57.82 50.19 4.13
CA ILE A 10 56.82 50.84 5.02
C ILE A 10 56.26 52.05 4.22
N ASN A 11 54.97 52.42 4.43
CA ASN A 11 54.28 53.73 4.32
C ASN A 11 54.30 54.58 3.02
N ASN A 12 53.11 54.86 2.46
CA ASN A 12 52.24 56.06 2.59
C ASN A 12 52.64 57.22 1.67
N ASP A 13 51.74 57.63 0.77
CA ASP A 13 51.01 58.90 0.91
C ASP A 13 50.10 59.17 -0.30
N SER A 14 48.99 59.85 -0.02
CA SER A 14 48.27 60.84 -0.85
C SER A 14 46.92 60.47 -1.49
N GLU A 15 45.88 61.00 -0.83
CA GLU A 15 44.81 61.85 -1.38
C GLU A 15 43.47 61.21 -1.85
N ASP A 16 42.50 61.34 -0.93
CA ASP A 16 41.29 62.17 -1.06
C ASP A 16 39.98 61.62 -1.67
N VAL A 17 38.96 61.60 -0.79
CA VAL A 17 37.58 62.17 -0.90
C VAL A 17 36.45 61.17 -0.53
N ILE A 18 36.06 61.19 0.76
CA ILE A 18 34.78 61.71 1.35
C ILE A 18 33.46 61.29 0.64
N ASP A 19 32.33 60.89 1.24
CA ASP A 19 31.84 60.61 2.60
C ASP A 19 30.55 59.77 2.42
N PHE A 20 30.22 58.90 3.37
CA PHE A 20 28.86 58.36 3.57
C PHE A 20 28.54 58.44 5.06
N PRO A 21 27.51 59.18 5.50
CA PRO A 21 27.04 59.07 6.88
C PRO A 21 25.71 58.32 6.98
N GLN A 22 25.74 57.27 7.80
CA GLN A 22 24.60 56.80 8.58
C GLN A 22 24.13 57.87 9.57
N ILE A 23 22.83 57.93 9.88
CA ILE A 23 22.34 58.38 11.20
C ILE A 23 21.11 57.58 11.66
N GLN A 24 21.12 57.29 12.96
CA GLN A 24 20.17 56.57 13.82
C GLN A 24 18.89 57.37 14.22
N HIS A 25 17.89 56.60 14.68
CA HIS A 25 16.84 56.86 15.68
C HIS A 25 16.67 58.26 16.31
N HIS A 26 15.42 58.77 16.34
CA HIS A 26 14.70 59.03 17.61
C HIS A 26 13.18 59.24 17.48
N ASN A 27 12.53 59.10 18.62
CA ASN A 27 11.11 58.92 18.97
C ASN A 27 10.33 60.25 19.09
N GLN A 28 8.99 60.27 18.84
CA GLN A 28 7.95 61.01 19.60
C GLN A 28 6.54 61.00 18.95
N GLN A 29 5.52 60.65 19.74
CA GLN A 29 4.08 60.97 19.62
C GLN A 29 3.76 62.33 20.33
N PRO A 30 2.51 62.87 20.47
CA PRO A 30 1.15 62.47 20.01
C PRO A 30 0.28 63.65 19.45
N SER A 31 -0.94 63.38 18.94
CA SER A 31 -2.23 64.05 19.33
C SER A 31 -3.39 63.83 18.33
N SER A 32 -4.60 63.91 18.89
CA SER A 32 -5.92 63.46 18.45
C SER A 32 -6.73 64.44 17.59
N SER A 33 -7.62 63.93 16.72
CA SER A 33 -8.99 64.45 16.54
C SER A 33 -9.93 63.47 15.82
N SER A 34 -11.20 63.57 16.16
CA SER A 34 -12.34 62.66 15.97
C SER A 34 -13.16 62.88 14.69
N SER A 35 -13.82 61.83 14.15
CA SER A 35 -15.30 61.67 14.10
C SER A 35 -15.88 60.86 12.91
N SER A 36 -16.86 60.01 13.26
CA SER A 36 -18.09 59.57 12.55
C SER A 36 -18.09 58.65 11.30
N SER A 37 -18.44 57.38 11.55
CA SER A 37 -19.54 56.56 10.98
C SER A 37 -19.88 56.58 9.47
N SER A 38 -19.80 55.40 8.83
CA SER A 38 -20.91 54.78 8.05
C SER A 38 -20.52 53.40 7.50
N SER A 39 -21.36 52.39 7.71
CA SER A 39 -21.44 51.15 6.90
C SER A 39 -22.31 51.45 5.66
N PRO A 40 -22.19 50.78 4.49
CA PRO A 40 -22.77 49.43 4.34
C PRO A 40 -22.22 48.50 3.22
N SER A 41 -22.72 47.26 3.26
CA SER A 41 -23.09 46.34 2.16
C SER A 41 -22.05 45.39 1.52
N SER A 42 -22.32 44.09 1.71
CA SER A 42 -21.77 42.94 1.00
C SER A 42 -22.31 42.81 -0.44
N PRO A 43 -21.51 42.38 -1.43
CA PRO A 43 -22.02 42.08 -2.76
C PRO A 43 -22.55 40.64 -2.89
N SER A 44 -23.73 40.56 -3.49
CA SER A 44 -24.54 39.36 -3.82
C SER A 44 -23.86 38.38 -4.79
N ARG A 45 -23.87 37.10 -4.42
CA ARG A 45 -23.47 35.92 -5.23
C ARG A 45 -24.46 35.69 -6.39
N ARG A 46 -24.03 35.93 -7.63
CA ARG A 46 -24.79 35.54 -8.84
C ARG A 46 -24.69 34.03 -9.05
N LYS A 47 -25.83 33.34 -9.11
CA LYS A 47 -25.95 31.98 -9.66
C LYS A 47 -26.18 32.12 -11.17
N SER A 48 -25.27 31.61 -11.99
CA SER A 48 -25.53 31.36 -13.41
C SER A 48 -25.78 29.88 -13.63
N SER A 49 -27.02 29.57 -13.99
CA SER A 49 -27.51 28.29 -14.46
C SER A 49 -27.10 28.09 -15.92
N VAL A 50 -26.26 27.11 -16.24
CA VAL A 50 -26.17 26.52 -17.58
C VAL A 50 -25.74 25.05 -17.48
N GLY A 51 -26.61 24.15 -17.91
CA GLY A 51 -26.23 23.02 -18.78
C GLY A 51 -25.74 21.74 -18.13
N ASN A 52 -26.67 20.97 -17.58
CA ASN A 52 -26.49 19.53 -17.31
C ASN A 52 -26.56 18.77 -18.66
N ILE A 53 -25.45 18.17 -19.10
CA ILE A 53 -25.42 17.27 -20.28
C ILE A 53 -24.89 15.92 -19.81
N ASN A 54 -25.82 14.97 -19.65
CA ASN A 54 -25.54 13.57 -19.42
C ASN A 54 -25.00 12.92 -20.70
N LEU A 55 -23.79 12.36 -20.61
CA LEU A 55 -23.19 11.52 -21.65
C LEU A 55 -22.89 10.14 -21.08
N GLY A 56 -23.84 9.23 -21.29
CA GLY A 56 -23.58 7.85 -21.67
C GLY A 56 -22.93 6.93 -20.65
N ASP A 57 -23.76 6.28 -19.84
CA ASP A 57 -23.46 5.00 -19.20
C ASP A 57 -22.97 3.97 -20.24
N THR A 58 -21.73 3.51 -20.07
CA THR A 58 -21.21 2.28 -20.70
C THR A 58 -20.59 1.39 -19.63
N ALA A 59 -21.40 0.98 -18.66
CA ALA A 59 -21.08 -0.10 -17.75
C ALA A 59 -21.46 -1.44 -18.41
N VAL A 60 -20.46 -2.21 -18.81
CA VAL A 60 -20.59 -3.64 -19.14
C VAL A 60 -20.53 -4.47 -17.83
N PRO A 61 -21.29 -5.57 -17.71
CA PRO A 61 -21.57 -6.21 -16.43
C PRO A 61 -20.44 -7.18 -16.04
N ALA A 62 -19.84 -6.99 -14.88
CA ALA A 62 -18.98 -7.97 -14.23
C ALA A 62 -19.55 -8.32 -12.84
N LEU A 63 -19.82 -9.63 -12.67
CA LEU A 63 -20.11 -10.34 -11.42
C LEU A 63 -21.15 -9.73 -10.46
N SER A 64 -22.40 -10.11 -10.69
CA SER A 64 -23.48 -10.02 -9.71
C SER A 64 -23.17 -10.88 -8.48
N THR A 65 -22.84 -10.25 -7.37
CA THR A 65 -23.32 -10.71 -6.06
C THR A 65 -24.82 -10.41 -5.99
N MET A 66 -25.56 -11.32 -5.36
CA MET A 66 -27.02 -11.33 -5.24
C MET A 66 -27.56 -9.97 -4.78
N PRO A 67 -28.62 -9.42 -5.40
CA PRO A 67 -29.21 -8.15 -4.95
C PRO A 67 -29.75 -8.33 -3.53
N LEU A 68 -29.22 -7.54 -2.60
CA LEU A 68 -29.66 -7.51 -1.21
C LEU A 68 -31.09 -6.97 -1.15
N ASP A 69 -32.02 -7.84 -0.77
CA ASP A 69 -33.38 -7.44 -0.39
C ASP A 69 -33.27 -6.45 0.80
N PRO A 70 -33.83 -5.23 0.72
CA PRO A 70 -33.80 -4.25 1.80
C PRO A 70 -34.36 -4.78 3.12
N ARG A 71 -35.21 -5.82 3.07
CA ARG A 71 -35.70 -6.52 4.27
C ARG A 71 -34.60 -7.35 4.95
N LEU A 72 -33.79 -8.08 4.20
CA LEU A 72 -32.69 -8.89 4.74
C LEU A 72 -31.57 -8.02 5.32
N GLU A 73 -31.32 -6.86 4.73
CA GLU A 73 -30.36 -5.89 5.28
C GLU A 73 -30.85 -5.28 6.60
N ARG A 74 -32.15 -4.97 6.70
CA ARG A 74 -32.75 -4.53 7.97
C ARG A 74 -32.73 -5.63 9.03
N GLU A 75 -33.00 -6.88 8.66
CA GLU A 75 -32.91 -8.01 9.59
C GLU A 75 -31.47 -8.30 10.02
N SER A 76 -30.50 -8.20 9.11
CA SER A 76 -29.06 -8.32 9.41
C SER A 76 -28.60 -7.22 10.38
N ARG A 77 -28.97 -5.96 10.11
CA ARG A 77 -28.67 -4.82 11.00
C ARG A 77 -29.39 -4.95 12.35
N HIS A 78 -30.61 -5.50 12.37
CA HIS A 78 -31.33 -5.79 13.61
C HIS A 78 -30.64 -6.92 14.40
N ARG A 79 -30.21 -8.01 13.74
CA ARG A 79 -29.44 -9.09 14.37
C ARG A 79 -28.10 -8.60 14.90
N LEU A 80 -27.39 -7.74 14.15
CA LEU A 80 -26.14 -7.11 14.60
C LEU A 80 -26.36 -6.16 15.78
N ARG A 81 -27.48 -5.42 15.82
CA ARG A 81 -27.85 -4.59 16.98
C ARG A 81 -28.25 -5.39 18.20
N VAL A 82 -28.93 -6.52 18.03
CA VAL A 82 -29.27 -7.43 19.13
C VAL A 82 -28.02 -8.13 19.66
N LEU A 83 -27.08 -8.51 18.77
CA LEU A 83 -25.77 -9.06 19.15
C LEU A 83 -24.88 -8.02 19.84
N SER A 84 -24.91 -6.75 19.41
CA SER A 84 -24.19 -5.66 20.07
C SER A 84 -24.82 -5.25 21.40
N ALA A 85 -26.16 -5.27 21.51
CA ALA A 85 -26.89 -5.00 22.75
C ALA A 85 -26.80 -6.15 23.76
N SER A 86 -26.62 -7.40 23.31
CA SER A 86 -26.32 -8.53 24.20
C SER A 86 -24.89 -8.47 24.78
N SER A 87 -24.02 -7.59 24.27
CA SER A 87 -22.64 -7.39 24.73
C SER A 87 -22.46 -6.15 25.63
N ALA A 88 -23.50 -5.35 25.85
CA ALA A 88 -23.47 -4.17 26.71
C ALA A 88 -24.68 -4.20 27.67
N ASN A 89 -24.41 -4.36 28.97
CA ASN A 89 -25.36 -4.69 30.03
C ASN A 89 -26.67 -3.87 30.08
N MET A 90 -27.75 -4.57 30.49
CA MET A 90 -29.10 -4.09 30.84
C MET A 90 -29.16 -2.80 31.67
N PRO A 91 -30.19 -1.97 31.43
CA PRO A 91 -30.80 -1.17 32.47
C PRO A 91 -32.12 -1.79 32.98
N VAL A 92 -32.33 -1.52 34.27
CA VAL A 92 -33.51 -1.78 35.10
C VAL A 92 -34.80 -1.25 34.46
N VAL A 93 -35.83 -2.09 34.36
CA VAL A 93 -37.22 -1.67 34.16
C VAL A 93 -37.94 -1.73 35.51
N VAL A 94 -38.42 -0.57 35.95
CA VAL A 94 -39.41 -0.41 37.01
C VAL A 94 -40.76 -0.85 36.45
N GLU A 95 -41.37 -1.83 37.09
CA GLU A 95 -42.71 -2.32 36.79
C GLU A 95 -43.74 -1.37 37.43
N ALA A 96 -44.64 -0.82 36.60
CA ALA A 96 -45.90 -0.22 37.05
C ALA A 96 -47.04 -1.03 36.42
N SER A 97 -47.81 -1.70 37.28
CA SER A 97 -48.95 -2.53 36.93
C SER A 97 -50.28 -1.82 37.23
N SER A 98 -51.17 -1.73 36.24
CA SER A 98 -52.65 -1.71 36.40
C SER A 98 -53.27 -1.75 34.99
N SER A 99 -53.73 -2.91 34.50
CA SER A 99 -55.12 -3.41 34.51
C SER A 99 -56.13 -2.62 33.63
N SER A 100 -56.69 -3.33 32.65
CA SER A 100 -58.07 -3.31 32.09
C SER A 100 -58.20 -3.09 30.57
N GLU A 101 -58.53 -4.17 29.85
CA GLU A 101 -59.27 -4.25 28.56
C GLU A 101 -60.72 -3.71 28.71
N PRO A 102 -61.60 -3.65 27.66
CA PRO A 102 -61.46 -3.87 26.19
C PRO A 102 -62.21 -2.80 25.32
N GLN A 103 -62.25 -3.00 23.98
CA GLN A 103 -63.26 -2.66 22.94
C GLN A 103 -62.59 -2.10 21.67
N SER A 104 -62.54 -2.83 20.55
CA SER A 104 -63.58 -3.10 19.52
C SER A 104 -63.95 -1.85 18.70
N ASP A 105 -63.64 -1.90 17.40
CA ASP A 105 -64.39 -1.41 16.22
C ASP A 105 -63.40 -1.46 15.03
N ASN A 106 -63.44 -2.49 14.18
CA ASN A 106 -64.27 -2.63 12.97
C ASN A 106 -64.28 -1.38 12.08
N ASP A 107 -63.75 -1.55 10.85
CA ASP A 107 -64.42 -1.27 9.58
C ASP A 107 -63.45 -1.71 8.46
N ASN A 108 -63.76 -2.79 7.74
CA ASN A 108 -64.48 -2.82 6.44
C ASN A 108 -63.53 -2.45 5.28
N ASP A 109 -63.49 -3.07 4.12
CA ASP A 109 -64.29 -4.11 3.48
C ASP A 109 -63.60 -4.36 2.10
N ASP A 110 -63.81 -5.55 1.53
CA ASP A 110 -64.11 -5.79 0.09
C ASP A 110 -63.09 -5.45 -1.02
N ASP A 111 -62.95 -6.16 -2.15
CA ASP A 111 -63.38 -7.48 -2.66
C ASP A 111 -62.81 -7.64 -4.10
N TYR A 112 -62.70 -8.89 -4.60
CA TYR A 112 -62.58 -9.46 -5.99
C TYR A 112 -61.73 -8.79 -7.12
N ASP A 113 -61.17 -9.44 -8.15
CA ASP A 113 -61.46 -10.64 -8.99
C ASP A 113 -60.12 -11.34 -9.38
N GLU A 114 -59.93 -12.67 -9.37
CA GLU A 114 -60.35 -13.77 -10.28
C GLU A 114 -59.71 -13.79 -11.71
N ILE A 115 -59.04 -14.92 -12.06
CA ILE A 115 -59.15 -15.72 -13.31
C ILE A 115 -58.12 -16.89 -13.30
N ASN A 116 -58.65 -18.13 -13.17
CA ASN A 116 -58.40 -19.43 -13.84
C ASN A 116 -57.02 -19.82 -14.44
N ASN A 117 -56.62 -21.10 -14.64
CA ASN A 117 -56.95 -22.47 -14.16
C ASN A 117 -56.05 -23.44 -15.00
N SER A 118 -55.92 -24.69 -14.55
CA SER A 118 -55.45 -25.94 -15.23
C SER A 118 -53.94 -26.21 -15.26
N GLY A 119 -53.43 -27.41 -14.95
CA GLY A 119 -54.05 -28.67 -14.51
C GLY A 119 -53.01 -29.82 -14.45
N THR A 120 -53.34 -30.88 -13.69
CA THR A 120 -52.95 -32.32 -13.85
C THR A 120 -51.46 -32.71 -13.80
N ALA A 121 -51.00 -33.88 -13.33
CA ALA A 121 -51.51 -35.00 -12.55
C ALA A 121 -50.32 -35.96 -12.27
N ASP A 122 -50.45 -36.79 -11.23
CA ASP A 122 -49.96 -38.16 -11.04
C ASP A 122 -48.47 -38.53 -11.25
N THR A 123 -47.85 -39.18 -10.25
CA THR A 123 -47.74 -40.66 -10.15
C THR A 123 -46.61 -41.11 -9.21
N GLU A 124 -46.97 -42.06 -8.33
CA GLU A 124 -46.15 -42.85 -7.41
C GLU A 124 -45.07 -43.72 -8.08
N VAL A 125 -43.94 -43.96 -7.38
CA VAL A 125 -43.25 -45.27 -7.29
C VAL A 125 -42.54 -45.29 -5.92
N SER A 126 -43.11 -45.86 -4.85
CA SER A 126 -43.08 -47.27 -4.39
C SER A 126 -41.70 -47.95 -4.23
N LYS A 127 -41.44 -48.28 -2.94
CA LYS A 127 -40.78 -49.51 -2.41
C LYS A 127 -39.26 -49.61 -2.60
N SER A 128 -38.47 -50.12 -1.65
CA SER A 128 -38.72 -51.24 -0.74
C SER A 128 -37.68 -51.27 0.40
N SER A 129 -38.15 -51.63 1.60
CA SER A 129 -37.63 -52.67 2.53
C SER A 129 -36.11 -52.81 2.78
N ALA A 130 -35.59 -53.18 3.94
CA ALA A 130 -36.01 -53.53 5.30
C ALA A 130 -34.82 -54.37 5.88
N ILE A 131 -34.98 -54.85 7.12
CA ILE A 131 -34.22 -55.91 7.83
C ILE A 131 -33.12 -55.33 8.72
N SER A 132 -33.25 -55.22 10.05
CA SER A 132 -33.72 -56.12 11.13
C SER A 132 -32.55 -56.74 11.89
N SER A 133 -32.53 -56.52 13.21
CA SER A 133 -32.37 -57.51 14.30
C SER A 133 -31.78 -56.79 15.54
N ASN A 134 -32.54 -56.52 16.61
CA ASN A 134 -33.02 -57.39 17.72
C ASN A 134 -31.94 -58.06 18.60
N GLY A 135 -32.08 -57.89 19.92
CA GLY A 135 -31.37 -58.62 20.98
C GLY A 135 -31.21 -57.79 22.28
N SER A 136 -32.27 -57.41 23.02
CA SER A 136 -32.93 -58.08 24.16
C SER A 136 -32.07 -58.66 25.31
N GLY A 137 -32.49 -58.31 26.55
CA GLY A 137 -32.10 -58.90 27.85
C GLY A 137 -31.71 -57.82 28.87
N SER A 138 -32.59 -57.15 29.64
CA SER A 138 -33.63 -57.54 30.61
C SER A 138 -33.13 -58.06 31.97
N VAL A 139 -33.84 -57.61 33.02
CA VAL A 139 -34.01 -58.14 34.40
C VAL A 139 -33.19 -57.43 35.51
N VAL A 140 -33.69 -56.92 36.67
CA VAL A 140 -35.01 -56.74 37.35
C VAL A 140 -34.73 -55.89 38.64
N VAL A 141 -35.39 -54.73 38.91
CA VAL A 141 -36.52 -54.47 39.89
C VAL A 141 -36.08 -54.36 41.39
N PRO A 142 -36.85 -53.82 42.39
CA PRO A 142 -38.01 -52.87 42.49
C PRO A 142 -37.70 -51.62 43.40
N ARG A 143 -38.58 -50.61 43.65
CA ARG A 143 -39.73 -50.71 44.57
C ARG A 143 -40.46 -49.37 44.85
N LYS A 144 -41.81 -49.46 44.75
CA LYS A 144 -42.94 -48.69 45.36
C LYS A 144 -43.10 -47.19 45.01
N LYS A 145 -44.15 -46.75 44.29
CA LYS A 145 -45.64 -46.70 44.48
C LYS A 145 -46.15 -45.54 45.37
N ASN A 146 -47.14 -44.84 44.77
CA ASN A 146 -48.32 -44.15 45.38
C ASN A 146 -48.07 -42.73 45.95
N GLN A 147 -48.97 -41.74 45.89
CA GLN A 147 -50.27 -41.49 45.21
C GLN A 147 -50.68 -40.02 45.55
N THR A 148 -51.43 -39.37 44.66
CA THR A 148 -52.52 -38.37 44.87
C THR A 148 -52.45 -37.22 45.89
N VAL A 149 -52.51 -35.98 45.36
CA VAL A 149 -53.63 -35.00 45.40
C VAL A 149 -54.21 -34.51 46.75
N SER A 150 -54.21 -33.17 46.85
CA SER A 150 -55.16 -32.22 47.48
C SER A 150 -54.96 -31.64 48.88
N THR A 151 -55.14 -30.31 48.89
CA THR A 151 -55.85 -29.43 49.85
C THR A 151 -55.04 -28.43 50.68
N THR A 152 -55.40 -27.17 50.44
CA THR A 152 -55.10 -25.88 51.07
C THR A 152 -55.43 -25.84 52.57
N THR A 153 -54.62 -25.13 53.38
CA THR A 153 -55.03 -24.01 54.28
C THR A 153 -53.81 -23.42 55.02
N THR A 154 -53.51 -22.17 54.68
CA THR A 154 -53.05 -21.01 55.47
C THR A 154 -52.34 -21.21 56.83
N THR A 155 -51.12 -20.66 56.99
CA THR A 155 -50.82 -19.52 57.89
C THR A 155 -49.37 -19.03 57.76
N ASN A 156 -49.23 -17.70 57.79
CA ASN A 156 -48.02 -16.89 57.71
C ASN A 156 -46.94 -17.26 58.74
N THR A 157 -45.67 -17.16 58.35
CA THR A 157 -44.70 -16.18 58.93
C THR A 157 -43.43 -16.08 58.08
N ASN A 158 -43.08 -14.84 57.74
CA ASN A 158 -41.80 -14.29 57.26
C ASN A 158 -40.52 -15.14 57.39
N LYS A 159 -39.79 -15.29 56.26
CA LYS A 159 -38.45 -14.70 56.04
C LYS A 159 -37.96 -15.02 54.62
N LYS A 160 -37.85 -13.99 53.76
CA LYS A 160 -37.15 -14.04 52.47
C LYS A 160 -35.63 -14.09 52.72
N SER A 161 -34.97 -15.12 52.19
CA SER A 161 -33.54 -15.09 51.89
C SER A 161 -33.41 -15.14 50.37
N HIS A 162 -32.97 -14.03 49.77
CA HIS A 162 -32.67 -13.94 48.34
C HIS A 162 -31.26 -14.51 48.09
N ASN A 163 -31.18 -15.59 47.33
CA ASN A 163 -29.93 -16.09 46.76
C ASN A 163 -29.57 -15.25 45.51
N HIS A 164 -28.41 -14.59 45.54
CA HIS A 164 -27.81 -13.97 44.36
C HIS A 164 -27.27 -15.04 43.37
N PRO A 165 -27.41 -14.84 42.05
CA PRO A 165 -26.78 -15.71 41.06
C PRO A 165 -25.26 -15.48 41.03
N ARG A 166 -24.50 -16.58 41.09
CA ARG A 166 -23.04 -16.60 41.10
C ARG A 166 -22.51 -16.18 39.71
N LEU A 167 -21.93 -14.98 39.60
CA LEU A 167 -21.18 -14.58 38.40
C LEU A 167 -19.92 -15.45 38.28
N THR A 168 -19.79 -16.16 37.16
CA THR A 168 -18.53 -16.81 36.77
C THR A 168 -17.48 -15.75 36.43
N THR A 169 -16.45 -15.66 37.25
CA THR A 169 -15.27 -14.81 37.06
C THR A 169 -14.55 -15.21 35.76
N ILE A 170 -14.44 -14.29 34.80
CA ILE A 170 -13.57 -14.48 33.63
C ILE A 170 -12.14 -14.51 34.15
N ALA A 171 -11.44 -15.63 33.94
CA ALA A 171 -10.05 -15.80 34.37
C ALA A 171 -9.16 -14.72 33.73
N PRO A 172 -8.13 -14.21 34.44
CA PRO A 172 -7.16 -13.30 33.83
C PRO A 172 -6.50 -14.00 32.63
N ALA A 173 -6.39 -13.28 31.51
CA ALA A 173 -5.71 -13.77 30.32
C ALA A 173 -4.33 -14.31 30.69
N SER A 174 -3.97 -15.50 30.19
CA SER A 174 -2.68 -16.12 30.47
C SER A 174 -1.53 -15.16 30.13
N PRO A 175 -0.37 -15.25 30.80
CA PRO A 175 0.79 -14.40 30.49
C PRO A 175 1.16 -14.41 29.00
N ALA A 176 0.98 -15.55 28.33
CA ALA A 176 1.21 -15.68 26.88
C ALA A 176 0.27 -14.82 26.03
N ILE A 177 -1.01 -14.72 26.40
CA ILE A 177 -1.99 -13.88 25.70
C ILE A 177 -1.65 -12.40 25.87
N GLN A 178 -1.22 -11.99 27.06
CA GLN A 178 -0.80 -10.61 27.33
C GLN A 178 0.45 -10.22 26.53
N ILE A 179 1.45 -11.10 26.49
CA ILE A 179 2.66 -10.91 25.66
C ILE A 179 2.29 -10.83 24.18
N TRP A 180 1.37 -11.67 23.70
CA TRP A 180 0.90 -11.62 22.31
C TRP A 180 0.24 -10.29 21.96
N TYR A 181 -0.64 -9.76 22.83
CA TYR A 181 -1.23 -8.44 22.63
C TYR A 181 -0.17 -7.32 22.60
N GLN A 182 0.82 -7.37 23.49
CA GLN A 182 1.93 -6.39 23.49
C GLN A 182 2.77 -6.45 22.21
N ILE A 183 3.06 -7.66 21.71
CA ILE A 183 3.75 -7.84 20.42
C ILE A 183 2.90 -7.29 19.28
N GLN A 184 1.59 -7.54 19.30
CA GLN A 184 0.67 -7.06 18.28
C GLN A 184 0.58 -5.52 18.28
N GLU A 185 0.51 -4.91 19.45
CA GLU A 185 0.50 -3.45 19.62
C GLU A 185 1.82 -2.82 19.14
N LEU A 186 2.96 -3.42 19.49
CA LEU A 186 4.27 -3.00 18.99
C LEU A 186 4.39 -3.13 17.47
N ALA A 187 3.87 -4.21 16.89
CA ALA A 187 3.87 -4.45 15.44
C ALA A 187 2.93 -3.50 14.69
N TYR A 188 1.83 -3.06 15.33
CA TYR A 188 0.93 -2.05 14.78
C TYR A 188 1.61 -0.68 14.70
N HIS A 189 2.31 -0.27 15.76
CA HIS A 189 3.03 1.00 15.79
C HIS A 189 4.32 0.99 14.95
N ASN A 190 4.97 -0.17 14.83
CA ASN A 190 6.21 -0.35 14.08
C ASN A 190 6.00 -1.38 12.97
N THR A 191 5.39 -0.96 11.86
CA THR A 191 5.09 -1.82 10.71
C THR A 191 6.32 -2.54 10.13
N TRP A 192 7.53 -1.99 10.31
CA TRP A 192 8.80 -2.63 9.92
C TRP A 192 9.16 -3.87 10.75
N LEU A 193 8.59 -4.03 11.95
CA LEU A 193 8.95 -5.11 12.87
C LEU A 193 8.49 -6.48 12.35
N THR A 194 7.27 -6.57 11.82
CA THR A 194 6.70 -7.82 11.30
C THR A 194 7.55 -8.45 10.18
N PRO A 195 7.88 -7.75 9.07
CA PRO A 195 8.74 -8.32 8.04
C PRO A 195 10.15 -8.59 8.54
N LEU A 196 10.69 -7.78 9.47
CA LEU A 196 11.99 -8.03 10.09
C LEU A 196 12.01 -9.36 10.86
N VAL A 197 11.01 -9.61 11.70
CA VAL A 197 10.92 -10.85 12.48
C VAL A 197 10.85 -12.08 11.56
N ILE A 198 10.09 -12.00 10.47
CA ILE A 198 10.02 -13.06 9.45
C ILE A 198 11.41 -13.34 8.86
N LEU A 199 12.15 -12.29 8.48
CA LEU A 199 13.51 -12.42 7.95
C LEU A 199 14.46 -13.02 8.99
N ILE A 200 14.43 -12.54 10.23
CA ILE A 200 15.29 -13.04 11.32
C ILE A 200 15.04 -14.53 11.55
N ILE A 201 13.77 -14.95 11.65
CA ILE A 201 13.42 -16.36 11.85
C ILE A 201 13.95 -17.21 10.70
N MET A 202 13.76 -16.76 9.45
CA MET A 202 14.22 -17.47 8.27
C MET A 202 15.75 -17.59 8.21
N TYR A 203 16.49 -16.50 8.46
CA TYR A 203 17.95 -16.52 8.50
C TYR A 203 18.48 -17.35 9.67
N ALA A 204 17.89 -17.25 10.87
CA ALA A 204 18.27 -18.05 12.03
C ALA A 204 18.08 -19.55 11.76
N ALA A 205 16.93 -19.94 11.19
CA ALA A 205 16.66 -21.32 10.83
C ALA A 205 17.64 -21.86 9.76
N PHE A 206 18.09 -21.00 8.83
CA PHE A 206 19.11 -21.37 7.86
C PHE A 206 20.50 -21.53 8.49
N LEU A 207 20.87 -20.65 9.40
CA LEU A 207 22.19 -20.70 10.07
C LEU A 207 22.37 -21.93 10.96
N ILE A 208 21.29 -22.57 11.43
CA ILE A 208 21.36 -23.86 12.14
C ILE A 208 21.94 -24.97 11.24
N ASN A 209 21.63 -24.94 9.93
CA ASN A 209 22.16 -25.91 8.97
C ASN A 209 22.38 -25.24 7.60
N PRO A 210 23.51 -24.53 7.39
CA PRO A 210 23.78 -23.75 6.20
C PRO A 210 24.29 -24.63 5.06
N THR A 211 23.53 -25.65 4.69
CA THR A 211 23.85 -26.61 3.63
C THR A 211 22.91 -26.46 2.44
N GLN A 212 23.33 -26.90 1.25
CA GLN A 212 22.49 -26.88 0.05
C GLN A 212 21.25 -27.78 0.15
N SER A 213 21.26 -28.74 1.09
CA SER A 213 20.11 -29.62 1.37
C SER A 213 19.03 -28.95 2.22
N ASN A 214 19.32 -27.79 2.84
CA ASN A 214 18.33 -27.04 3.60
C ASN A 214 17.27 -26.46 2.65
N PRO A 215 15.96 -26.68 2.88
CA PRO A 215 14.90 -26.10 2.06
C PRO A 215 14.94 -24.56 2.03
N LEU A 216 15.51 -23.90 3.04
CA LEU A 216 15.68 -22.44 3.07
C LEU A 216 16.79 -21.94 2.15
N HIS A 217 17.66 -22.82 1.64
CA HIS A 217 18.73 -22.43 0.73
C HIS A 217 18.18 -21.73 -0.52
N MET A 218 17.08 -22.22 -1.09
CA MET A 218 16.46 -21.61 -2.29
C MET A 218 15.84 -20.24 -2.04
N PHE A 219 15.52 -19.91 -0.78
CA PHE A 219 14.96 -18.63 -0.36
C PHE A 219 16.02 -17.57 -0.08
N LEU A 220 17.21 -17.99 0.37
CA LEU A 220 18.26 -17.09 0.87
C LEU A 220 19.49 -17.00 -0.04
N ARG A 221 19.72 -17.99 -0.89
CA ARG A 221 20.87 -18.07 -1.80
C ARG A 221 20.42 -18.19 -3.24
N LEU A 222 21.27 -17.70 -4.14
CA LEU A 222 21.08 -17.86 -5.58
C LEU A 222 21.06 -19.35 -5.94
N SER A 223 20.02 -19.77 -6.65
CA SER A 223 19.88 -21.15 -7.12
C SER A 223 20.59 -21.37 -8.47
N TYR A 224 20.88 -22.63 -8.79
CA TYR A 224 21.43 -23.07 -10.08
C TYR A 224 22.85 -22.59 -10.40
N GLN A 225 23.74 -22.58 -9.40
CA GLN A 225 25.17 -22.35 -9.66
C GLN A 225 25.72 -23.45 -10.57
N ARG A 226 26.48 -23.05 -11.59
CA ARG A 226 27.12 -23.98 -12.53
C ARG A 226 28.47 -24.45 -12.01
N VAL A 227 28.89 -25.57 -12.56
CA VAL A 227 30.16 -26.23 -12.27
C VAL A 227 30.99 -26.18 -13.55
N ASP A 228 32.27 -25.90 -13.41
CA ASP A 228 33.25 -25.92 -14.49
C ASP A 228 33.58 -27.35 -14.94
N GLU A 229 34.32 -27.50 -16.03
CA GLU A 229 34.75 -28.81 -16.57
C GLU A 229 35.53 -29.65 -15.54
N ASN A 230 36.23 -28.98 -14.61
CA ASN A 230 37.01 -29.59 -13.54
C ASN A 230 36.19 -29.95 -12.28
N GLY A 231 34.87 -29.74 -12.28
CA GLY A 231 34.03 -29.99 -11.10
C GLY A 231 34.00 -28.84 -10.08
N THR A 232 34.62 -27.69 -10.38
CA THR A 232 34.67 -26.52 -9.49
C THR A 232 33.46 -25.61 -9.69
N LEU A 233 32.88 -25.09 -8.61
CA LEU A 233 31.78 -24.12 -8.69
C LEU A 233 32.27 -22.79 -9.29
N ILE A 234 31.60 -22.31 -10.33
CA ILE A 234 31.87 -21.02 -10.97
C ILE A 234 30.79 -20.00 -10.62
N ASP A 235 31.12 -18.71 -10.69
CA ASP A 235 30.17 -17.61 -10.45
C ASP A 235 29.24 -17.38 -11.65
N LEU A 236 28.61 -18.45 -12.14
CA LEU A 236 27.70 -18.42 -13.27
C LEU A 236 26.44 -19.21 -12.93
N TYR A 237 25.29 -18.56 -12.99
CA TYR A 237 24.04 -19.12 -12.49
C TYR A 237 23.01 -19.27 -13.60
N GLY A 238 22.43 -20.47 -13.70
CA GLY A 238 21.28 -20.75 -14.55
C GLY A 238 19.99 -20.12 -14.02
N LYS A 239 18.85 -20.48 -14.62
CA LYS A 239 17.52 -19.96 -14.25
C LYS A 239 16.55 -21.11 -14.00
N GLY A 240 15.58 -20.94 -13.11
CA GLY A 240 14.50 -21.89 -12.92
C GLY A 240 13.53 -21.54 -11.81
N TYR A 241 12.57 -22.43 -11.53
CA TYR A 241 11.45 -22.13 -10.62
C TYR A 241 11.85 -21.79 -9.18
N ARG A 242 12.95 -22.37 -8.66
CA ARG A 242 13.52 -21.99 -7.35
C ARG A 242 13.86 -20.49 -7.23
N ASP A 243 14.04 -19.76 -8.33
CA ASP A 243 14.28 -18.32 -8.29
C ASP A 243 13.05 -17.55 -7.77
N PHE A 244 11.82 -18.08 -7.91
CA PHE A 244 10.62 -17.49 -7.30
C PHE A 244 10.66 -17.51 -5.77
N ALA A 245 11.27 -18.55 -5.18
CA ALA A 245 11.45 -18.61 -3.73
C ALA A 245 12.38 -17.48 -3.25
N PHE A 246 13.50 -17.27 -3.95
CA PHE A 246 14.40 -16.14 -3.67
C PHE A 246 13.69 -14.78 -3.83
N VAL A 247 12.90 -14.61 -4.90
CA VAL A 247 12.11 -13.39 -5.12
C VAL A 247 11.12 -13.17 -3.97
N SER A 248 10.44 -14.22 -3.47
CA SER A 248 9.49 -14.09 -2.36
C SER A 248 10.13 -13.57 -1.07
N THR A 249 11.34 -14.05 -0.73
CA THR A 249 12.14 -13.49 0.36
C THR A 249 12.48 -12.03 0.09
N GLY A 250 12.88 -11.72 -1.16
CA GLY A 250 13.18 -10.36 -1.58
C GLY A 250 12.01 -9.41 -1.38
N ILE A 251 10.76 -9.85 -1.63
CA ILE A 251 9.56 -9.04 -1.39
C ILE A 251 9.45 -8.69 0.10
N VAL A 252 9.62 -9.68 1.00
CA VAL A 252 9.59 -9.44 2.46
C VAL A 252 10.72 -8.50 2.88
N PHE A 253 11.91 -8.66 2.30
CA PHE A 253 13.03 -7.75 2.52
C PHE A 253 12.70 -6.31 2.11
N PHE A 254 12.10 -6.10 0.93
CA PHE A 254 11.73 -4.75 0.48
C PHE A 254 10.58 -4.14 1.27
N MET A 255 9.63 -4.94 1.77
CA MET A 255 8.62 -4.47 2.73
C MET A 255 9.29 -3.95 4.01
N PHE A 256 10.21 -4.73 4.60
CA PHE A 256 10.99 -4.29 5.75
C PHE A 256 11.79 -3.03 5.45
N PHE A 257 12.56 -3.04 4.36
CA PHE A 257 13.45 -1.95 4.00
C PHE A 257 12.70 -0.64 3.79
N ARG A 258 11.54 -0.66 3.11
CA ARG A 258 10.67 0.51 2.94
C ARG A 258 10.25 1.10 4.27
N GLU A 259 9.59 0.30 5.11
CA GLU A 259 9.05 0.78 6.39
C GLU A 259 10.16 1.24 7.35
N PHE A 260 11.27 0.51 7.39
CA PHE A 260 12.43 0.86 8.21
C PHE A 260 13.02 2.20 7.76
N CYS A 261 13.26 2.39 6.46
CA CYS A 261 13.76 3.66 5.93
C CYS A 261 12.80 4.80 6.22
N MET A 262 11.49 4.64 5.93
CA MET A 262 10.51 5.70 6.12
C MET A 262 10.36 6.10 7.60
N GLN A 263 10.26 5.14 8.52
CA GLN A 263 9.95 5.43 9.93
C GLN A 263 11.19 5.74 10.78
N ILE A 264 12.30 5.01 10.57
CA ILE A 264 13.48 5.12 11.44
C ILE A 264 14.48 6.15 10.91
N ILE A 265 14.65 6.23 9.59
CA ILE A 265 15.67 7.10 8.98
C ILE A 265 15.05 8.43 8.53
N LEU A 266 13.98 8.37 7.73
CA LEU A 266 13.47 9.53 7.01
C LEU A 266 12.49 10.38 7.84
N LYS A 267 11.63 9.77 8.67
CA LYS A 267 10.72 10.51 9.57
C LYS A 267 11.44 11.49 10.50
N PRO A 268 12.51 11.10 11.23
CA PRO A 268 13.24 12.06 12.05
C PRO A 268 13.98 13.10 11.21
N LEU A 269 14.44 12.76 10.00
CA LEU A 269 15.05 13.72 9.08
C LEU A 269 14.03 14.80 8.65
N ALA A 270 12.82 14.37 8.25
CA ALA A 270 11.75 15.26 7.82
C ALA A 270 11.33 16.24 8.92
N THR A 271 11.13 15.76 10.16
CA THR A 271 10.62 16.61 11.24
C THR A 271 11.71 17.42 11.95
N LYS A 272 12.89 16.82 12.22
CA LYS A 272 13.94 17.46 13.04
C LYS A 272 14.92 18.30 12.23
N VAL A 273 15.22 17.89 11.00
CA VAL A 273 16.22 18.57 10.16
C VAL A 273 15.54 19.48 9.15
N CYS A 274 14.55 18.97 8.43
CA CYS A 274 13.82 19.75 7.43
C CYS A 274 12.70 20.62 8.02
N GLY A 275 12.26 20.35 9.26
CA GLY A 275 11.27 21.17 9.96
C GLY A 275 9.85 21.04 9.40
N LEU A 276 9.51 19.96 8.70
CA LEU A 276 8.16 19.75 8.18
C LEU A 276 7.17 19.50 9.34
N GLN A 277 6.03 20.19 9.31
CA GLN A 277 4.99 20.16 10.34
C GLN A 277 3.73 19.41 9.88
N ARG A 278 3.29 19.62 8.62
CA ARG A 278 2.08 19.02 8.05
C ARG A 278 2.26 17.52 7.77
N ARG A 279 1.35 16.67 8.27
CA ARG A 279 1.47 15.21 8.17
C ARG A 279 1.35 14.67 6.75
N SER A 280 0.42 15.19 5.93
CA SER A 280 0.33 14.87 4.50
C SER A 280 1.64 15.19 3.76
N LYS A 281 2.16 16.42 3.93
CA LYS A 281 3.46 16.85 3.37
C LYS A 281 4.61 15.94 3.84
N ILE A 282 4.63 15.55 5.12
CA ILE A 282 5.60 14.58 5.64
C ILE A 282 5.45 13.24 4.92
N SER A 283 4.25 12.67 4.83
CA SER A 283 4.02 11.37 4.19
C SER A 283 4.53 11.35 2.73
N ARG A 284 4.15 12.35 1.93
CA ARG A 284 4.61 12.51 0.55
C ARG A 284 6.12 12.71 0.46
N PHE A 285 6.71 13.49 1.36
CA PHE A 285 8.16 13.67 1.45
C PHE A 285 8.87 12.35 1.74
N LEU A 286 8.36 11.54 2.67
CA LEU A 286 8.94 10.24 3.02
C LEU A 286 8.88 9.27 1.85
N GLU A 287 7.76 9.19 1.12
CA GLU A 287 7.61 8.36 -0.08
C GLU A 287 8.63 8.73 -1.16
N GLN A 288 8.72 10.01 -1.51
CA GLN A 288 9.64 10.46 -2.56
C GLN A 288 11.10 10.33 -2.11
N THR A 289 11.42 10.61 -0.85
CA THR A 289 12.80 10.48 -0.36
C THR A 289 13.22 9.02 -0.27
N TYR A 290 12.32 8.10 0.11
CA TYR A 290 12.57 6.66 0.03
C TYR A 290 12.87 6.22 -1.41
N ALA A 291 12.08 6.70 -2.38
CA ALA A 291 12.31 6.42 -3.80
C ALA A 291 13.71 6.87 -4.24
N ILE A 292 14.19 8.05 -3.81
CA ILE A 292 15.58 8.50 -4.08
C ILE A 292 16.60 7.50 -3.53
N VAL A 293 16.44 7.07 -2.27
CA VAL A 293 17.37 6.12 -1.62
C VAL A 293 17.43 4.81 -2.41
N TYR A 294 16.26 4.22 -2.72
CA TYR A 294 16.19 2.96 -3.44
C TYR A 294 16.75 3.08 -4.87
N PHE A 295 16.27 4.04 -5.65
CA PHE A 295 16.67 4.17 -7.06
C PHE A 295 18.13 4.58 -7.21
N SER A 296 18.71 5.34 -6.27
CA SER A 296 20.14 5.66 -6.28
C SER A 296 21.01 4.42 -6.08
N ILE A 297 20.65 3.55 -5.13
CA ILE A 297 21.33 2.27 -4.91
C ILE A 297 21.16 1.38 -6.14
N SER A 298 19.92 1.21 -6.60
CA SER A 298 19.59 0.35 -7.75
C SER A 298 20.29 0.79 -9.03
N ALA A 299 20.21 2.08 -9.39
CA ALA A 299 20.86 2.62 -10.58
C ALA A 299 22.38 2.46 -10.51
N SER A 300 23.01 2.71 -9.35
CA SER A 300 24.45 2.52 -9.17
C SER A 300 24.88 1.07 -9.42
N PHE A 301 24.16 0.09 -8.85
CA PHE A 301 24.40 -1.32 -9.12
C PHE A 301 24.11 -1.71 -10.58
N GLY A 302 23.06 -1.16 -11.18
CA GLY A 302 22.72 -1.38 -12.58
C GLY A 302 23.82 -0.90 -13.53
N PHE A 303 24.32 0.33 -13.34
CA PHE A 303 25.45 0.86 -14.11
C PHE A 303 26.72 0.04 -13.90
N TYR A 304 27.00 -0.39 -12.66
CA TYR A 304 28.15 -1.26 -12.37
C TYR A 304 28.06 -2.59 -13.14
N ILE A 305 26.90 -3.24 -13.14
CA ILE A 305 26.68 -4.51 -13.86
C ILE A 305 26.77 -4.29 -15.37
N MET A 306 26.21 -3.20 -15.89
CA MET A 306 26.28 -2.87 -17.31
C MET A 306 27.72 -2.60 -17.77
N TYR A 307 28.53 -1.92 -16.94
CA TYR A 307 29.94 -1.65 -17.24
C TYR A 307 30.80 -2.91 -17.26
N HIS A 308 30.58 -3.82 -16.30
CA HIS A 308 31.35 -5.08 -16.19
C HIS A 308 30.77 -6.24 -17.00
N ASN A 309 29.74 -6.00 -17.81
CA ASN A 309 29.13 -7.04 -18.63
C ASN A 309 30.08 -7.48 -19.75
N LYS A 310 30.35 -8.79 -19.83
CA LYS A 310 31.31 -9.40 -20.76
C LYS A 310 30.89 -9.30 -22.23
N ASP A 311 29.60 -9.21 -22.51
CA ASP A 311 29.04 -9.09 -23.86
C ASP A 311 29.07 -7.64 -24.39
N GLY A 312 29.66 -6.71 -23.63
CA GLY A 312 29.85 -5.33 -24.08
C GLY A 312 28.58 -4.49 -24.06
N LEU A 313 27.72 -4.70 -23.06
CA LEU A 313 26.46 -3.96 -22.87
C LEU A 313 26.63 -2.46 -22.53
N TRP A 314 27.85 -2.03 -22.20
CA TRP A 314 28.14 -0.66 -21.77
C TRP A 314 27.52 0.40 -22.71
N TYR A 315 26.91 1.41 -22.09
CA TYR A 315 26.26 2.53 -22.77
C TYR A 315 25.21 2.09 -23.81
N TYR A 316 24.39 1.10 -23.43
CA TYR A 316 23.24 0.65 -24.24
C TYR A 316 23.60 0.11 -25.62
N ASN A 317 24.76 -0.54 -25.76
CA ASN A 317 25.11 -1.24 -26.98
C ASN A 317 24.14 -2.41 -27.24
N THR A 318 23.21 -2.20 -28.18
CA THR A 318 22.08 -3.09 -28.38
C THR A 318 22.44 -4.43 -29.03
N LYS A 319 23.59 -4.53 -29.71
CA LYS A 319 24.07 -5.80 -30.29
C LYS A 319 24.28 -6.87 -29.22
N ALA A 320 24.73 -6.46 -28.04
CA ALA A 320 24.94 -7.34 -26.88
C ALA A 320 23.64 -8.04 -26.42
N PHE A 321 22.45 -7.51 -26.79
CA PHE A 321 21.19 -8.17 -26.49
C PHE A 321 21.00 -9.50 -27.24
N TYR A 322 21.67 -9.67 -28.38
CA TYR A 322 21.37 -10.76 -29.32
C TYR A 322 22.56 -11.60 -29.77
N GLU A 323 23.77 -11.04 -29.78
CA GLU A 323 24.96 -11.66 -30.39
C GLU A 323 25.22 -13.09 -29.89
N HIS A 324 25.23 -13.29 -28.57
CA HIS A 324 25.43 -14.59 -27.92
C HIS A 324 24.13 -15.20 -27.38
N TYR A 325 22.96 -14.78 -27.90
CA TYR A 325 21.68 -15.32 -27.46
C TYR A 325 21.56 -16.81 -27.84
N PRO A 326 21.20 -17.71 -26.90
CA PRO A 326 20.51 -17.45 -25.64
C PRO A 326 21.44 -17.29 -24.42
N HIS A 327 21.22 -16.21 -23.67
CA HIS A 327 21.89 -15.97 -22.38
C HIS A 327 21.27 -16.83 -21.26
N LYS A 328 21.61 -18.12 -21.26
CA LYS A 328 21.07 -19.13 -20.32
C LYS A 328 21.54 -18.96 -18.89
N ALA A 329 22.73 -18.39 -18.70
CA ALA A 329 23.30 -18.15 -17.39
C ALA A 329 23.91 -16.75 -17.33
N HIS A 330 24.01 -16.23 -16.10
CA HIS A 330 24.47 -14.87 -15.82
C HIS A 330 25.42 -14.91 -14.63
N ASP A 331 26.32 -13.93 -14.55
CA ASP A 331 27.19 -13.75 -13.39
C ASP A 331 26.34 -13.58 -12.11
N GLY A 332 26.87 -13.96 -10.94
CA GLY A 332 26.10 -14.00 -9.69
C GLY A 332 25.44 -12.67 -9.32
N LEU A 333 26.21 -11.58 -9.46
CA LEU A 333 25.74 -10.22 -9.22
C LEU A 333 24.64 -9.79 -10.20
N PHE A 334 24.80 -10.11 -11.49
CA PHE A 334 23.78 -9.83 -12.50
C PHE A 334 22.47 -10.51 -12.15
N LYS A 335 22.52 -11.81 -11.83
CA LYS A 335 21.33 -12.58 -11.48
C LYS A 335 20.70 -12.06 -10.18
N ALA A 336 21.50 -11.78 -9.16
CA ALA A 336 21.01 -11.25 -7.88
C ALA A 336 20.28 -9.92 -8.06
N PHE A 337 20.92 -8.98 -8.75
CA PHE A 337 20.32 -7.68 -9.05
C PHE A 337 19.01 -7.83 -9.82
N TYR A 338 18.98 -8.68 -10.84
CA TYR A 338 17.78 -8.90 -11.64
C TYR A 338 16.63 -9.48 -10.81
N LEU A 339 16.90 -10.47 -9.94
CA LEU A 339 15.87 -11.07 -9.07
C LEU A 339 15.43 -10.12 -7.95
N LEU A 340 16.35 -9.32 -7.40
CA LEU A 340 15.99 -8.28 -6.43
C LEU A 340 15.14 -7.19 -7.07
N GLN A 341 15.42 -6.80 -8.31
CA GLN A 341 14.55 -5.91 -9.07
C GLN A 341 13.16 -6.51 -9.27
N ALA A 342 13.08 -7.78 -9.67
CA ALA A 342 11.80 -8.48 -9.76
C ALA A 342 11.04 -8.48 -8.42
N ALA A 343 11.75 -8.67 -7.31
CA ALA A 343 11.16 -8.65 -5.97
C ALA A 343 10.67 -7.25 -5.56
N PHE A 344 11.44 -6.20 -5.83
CA PHE A 344 11.04 -4.82 -5.57
C PHE A 344 9.79 -4.44 -6.36
N TRP A 345 9.77 -4.67 -7.67
CA TRP A 345 8.62 -4.34 -8.51
C TRP A 345 7.39 -5.18 -8.17
N ALA A 346 7.58 -6.45 -7.76
CA ALA A 346 6.49 -7.26 -7.23
C ALA A 346 5.94 -6.70 -5.91
N GLN A 347 6.83 -6.28 -4.99
CA GLN A 347 6.46 -5.65 -3.74
C GLN A 347 5.71 -4.33 -3.97
N GLN A 348 6.18 -3.47 -4.87
CA GLN A 348 5.48 -2.23 -5.23
C GLN A 348 4.11 -2.51 -5.87
N SER A 349 4.00 -3.57 -6.67
CA SER A 349 2.71 -3.98 -7.26
C SER A 349 1.72 -4.45 -6.19
N ILE A 350 2.19 -5.14 -5.14
CA ILE A 350 1.34 -5.55 -4.01
C ILE A 350 0.83 -4.32 -3.24
N ILE A 351 1.71 -3.35 -2.95
CA ILE A 351 1.32 -2.09 -2.30
C ILE A 351 0.23 -1.38 -3.11
N LEU A 352 0.43 -1.27 -4.43
CA LEU A 352 -0.51 -0.61 -5.32
C LEU A 352 -1.87 -1.31 -5.35
N MET A 353 -1.89 -2.65 -5.45
CA MET A 353 -3.12 -3.43 -5.54
C MET A 353 -3.91 -3.47 -4.24
N LEU A 354 -3.21 -3.46 -3.10
CA LEU A 354 -3.84 -3.36 -1.78
C LEU A 354 -4.24 -1.92 -1.42
N GLN A 355 -3.93 -0.94 -2.28
CA GLN A 355 -4.21 0.48 -2.07
C GLN A 355 -3.76 0.96 -0.69
N VAL A 356 -2.58 0.48 -0.25
CA VAL A 356 -1.97 0.93 1.01
C VAL A 356 -1.65 2.42 0.94
N GLU A 357 -1.37 2.92 -0.27
CA GLU A 357 -1.25 4.35 -0.58
C GLU A 357 -2.56 4.86 -1.19
N LYS A 358 -2.98 6.08 -0.81
CA LYS A 358 -4.16 6.76 -1.36
C LYS A 358 -4.08 6.78 -2.90
N PRO A 359 -5.11 6.31 -3.62
CA PRO A 359 -5.09 6.26 -5.08
C PRO A 359 -4.87 7.64 -5.70
N ARG A 360 -3.89 7.73 -6.59
CA ARG A 360 -3.57 8.96 -7.33
C ARG A 360 -4.53 9.13 -8.52
N LYS A 361 -4.61 10.35 -9.07
CA LYS A 361 -5.45 10.62 -10.27
C LYS A 361 -5.07 9.79 -11.50
N ASP A 362 -3.80 9.38 -11.60
CA ASP A 362 -3.26 8.52 -12.66
C ASP A 362 -3.21 7.04 -12.24
N PHE A 363 -4.06 6.61 -11.30
CA PHE A 363 -4.07 5.24 -10.77
C PHE A 363 -4.27 4.18 -11.85
N ARG A 364 -5.13 4.43 -12.86
CA ARG A 364 -5.39 3.44 -13.92
C ARG A 364 -4.17 3.25 -14.81
N GLU A 365 -3.51 4.33 -15.16
CA GLU A 365 -2.28 4.34 -15.95
C GLU A 365 -1.13 3.70 -15.16
N LEU A 366 -1.05 3.96 -13.86
CA LEU A 366 -0.09 3.33 -12.95
C LEU A 366 -0.34 1.82 -12.83
N VAL A 367 -1.59 1.37 -12.70
CA VAL A 367 -1.94 -0.06 -12.68
C VAL A 367 -1.56 -0.72 -14.01
N PHE A 368 -1.90 -0.10 -15.14
CA PHE A 368 -1.51 -0.61 -16.46
C PHE A 368 0.01 -0.70 -16.62
N HIS A 369 0.74 0.32 -16.16
CA HIS A 369 2.20 0.30 -16.11
C HIS A 369 2.72 -0.90 -15.32
N HIS A 370 2.20 -1.14 -14.12
CA HIS A 370 2.63 -2.27 -13.29
C HIS A 370 2.37 -3.62 -13.94
N ILE A 371 1.24 -3.79 -14.64
CA ILE A 371 0.96 -5.01 -15.42
C ILE A 371 2.03 -5.20 -16.52
N VAL A 372 2.33 -4.14 -17.28
CA VAL A 372 3.35 -4.17 -18.35
C VAL A 372 4.74 -4.45 -17.77
N THR A 373 5.11 -3.80 -16.68
CA THR A 373 6.42 -3.95 -16.02
C THR A 373 6.60 -5.37 -15.50
N ILE A 374 5.63 -5.94 -14.78
CA ILE A 374 5.72 -7.34 -14.31
C ILE A 374 5.77 -8.32 -15.49
N ALA A 375 5.01 -8.08 -16.55
CA ALA A 375 5.06 -8.90 -17.76
C ALA A 375 6.44 -8.83 -18.45
N LEU A 376 7.04 -7.65 -18.55
CA LEU A 376 8.39 -7.45 -19.09
C LEU A 376 9.45 -8.19 -18.28
N ILE A 377 9.42 -8.05 -16.95
CA ILE A 377 10.36 -8.72 -16.04
C ILE A 377 10.25 -10.23 -16.19
N PHE A 378 9.02 -10.77 -16.11
CA PHE A 378 8.78 -12.20 -16.23
C PHE A 378 9.22 -12.74 -17.59
N CYS A 379 8.77 -12.13 -18.70
CA CYS A 379 9.06 -12.62 -20.04
C CYS A 379 10.55 -12.50 -20.36
N SER A 380 11.19 -11.38 -20.02
CA SER A 380 12.62 -11.21 -20.33
C SER A 380 13.52 -12.12 -19.49
N TYR A 381 13.14 -12.44 -18.24
CA TYR A 381 13.85 -13.46 -17.47
C TYR A 381 13.64 -14.86 -18.04
N ARG A 382 12.38 -15.26 -18.26
CA ARG A 382 11.96 -16.61 -18.69
C ARG A 382 12.45 -16.98 -20.07
N PHE A 383 12.52 -16.01 -20.99
CA PHE A 383 12.93 -16.20 -22.38
C PHE A 383 14.33 -15.63 -22.68
N HIS A 384 15.20 -15.51 -21.66
CA HIS A 384 16.62 -15.15 -21.83
C HIS A 384 16.94 -13.77 -22.43
N PHE A 385 15.99 -12.82 -22.40
CA PHE A 385 16.21 -11.41 -22.80
C PHE A 385 16.64 -10.51 -21.64
N ALA A 386 17.30 -11.07 -20.62
CA ALA A 386 17.62 -10.35 -19.38
C ALA A 386 18.60 -9.17 -19.59
N MET A 387 19.47 -9.21 -20.60
CA MET A 387 20.36 -8.10 -20.96
C MET A 387 19.58 -6.83 -21.32
N MET A 388 18.56 -6.99 -22.16
CA MET A 388 17.64 -5.91 -22.50
C MET A 388 16.82 -5.48 -21.27
N GLY A 389 16.44 -6.42 -20.40
CA GLY A 389 15.77 -6.12 -19.13
C GLY A 389 16.61 -5.22 -18.21
N ILE A 390 17.92 -5.49 -18.06
CA ILE A 390 18.82 -4.61 -17.27
C ILE A 390 18.92 -3.22 -17.90
N ALA A 391 19.06 -3.12 -19.22
CA ALA A 391 19.07 -1.82 -19.89
C ALA A 391 17.79 -1.01 -19.58
N VAL A 392 16.62 -1.65 -19.66
CA VAL A 392 15.35 -1.01 -19.31
C VAL A 392 15.32 -0.57 -17.83
N PHE A 393 15.70 -1.46 -16.89
CA PHE A 393 15.76 -1.10 -15.46
C PHE A 393 16.63 0.14 -15.21
N ILE A 394 17.82 0.22 -15.79
CA ILE A 394 18.74 1.34 -15.58
C ILE A 394 18.11 2.64 -16.09
N THR A 395 17.51 2.65 -17.29
CA THR A 395 16.85 3.86 -17.81
C THR A 395 15.71 4.33 -16.91
N MET A 396 14.92 3.39 -16.40
CA MET A 396 13.75 3.69 -15.59
C MET A 396 14.16 4.25 -14.23
N ASP A 397 14.93 3.47 -13.46
CA ASP A 397 15.33 3.83 -12.11
C ASP A 397 16.12 5.14 -12.08
N THR A 398 17.04 5.35 -13.03
CA THR A 398 17.86 6.57 -13.05
C THR A 398 17.02 7.83 -13.26
N SER A 399 15.99 7.76 -14.10
CA SER A 399 15.07 8.89 -14.29
C SER A 399 14.21 9.16 -13.05
N ASP A 400 13.85 8.12 -12.30
CA ASP A 400 12.98 8.23 -11.12
C ASP A 400 13.70 8.84 -9.93
N ILE A 401 15.03 8.76 -9.86
CA ILE A 401 15.85 9.53 -8.92
C ILE A 401 15.53 11.03 -9.07
N PHE A 402 15.58 11.54 -10.30
CA PHE A 402 15.41 12.97 -10.55
C PHE A 402 13.95 13.42 -10.45
N LEU A 403 13.01 12.56 -10.83
CA LEU A 403 11.58 12.78 -10.56
C LEU A 403 11.35 12.99 -9.06
N SER A 404 11.81 12.04 -8.25
CA SER A 404 11.62 12.04 -6.80
C SER A 404 12.38 13.18 -6.13
N LEU A 405 13.59 13.50 -6.61
CA LEU A 405 14.39 14.62 -6.13
C LEU A 405 13.72 15.96 -6.42
N SER A 406 13.14 16.15 -7.61
CA SER A 406 12.42 17.39 -7.94
C SER A 406 11.20 17.61 -7.03
N LYS A 407 10.43 16.55 -6.75
CA LYS A 407 9.29 16.60 -5.81
C LYS A 407 9.74 16.82 -4.37
N THR A 408 10.80 16.16 -3.94
CA THR A 408 11.35 16.33 -2.59
C THR A 408 11.80 17.76 -2.35
N LEU A 409 12.47 18.39 -3.32
CA LEU A 409 12.84 19.81 -3.24
C LEU A 409 11.63 20.75 -3.26
N ASN A 410 10.58 20.39 -3.99
CA ASN A 410 9.31 21.12 -3.97
C ASN A 410 8.68 21.09 -2.57
N TYR A 411 8.63 19.93 -1.92
CA TYR A 411 8.11 19.83 -0.54
C TYR A 411 8.96 20.57 0.50
N LEU A 412 10.24 20.80 0.21
CA LEU A 412 11.14 21.61 1.04
C LEU A 412 11.09 23.11 0.70
N ASP A 413 10.24 23.54 -0.24
CA ASP A 413 10.15 24.92 -0.72
C ASP A 413 11.52 25.48 -1.15
N SER A 414 12.35 24.63 -1.75
CA SER A 414 13.73 24.98 -2.10
C SER A 414 13.80 25.90 -3.31
N LYS A 415 14.69 26.89 -3.27
CA LYS A 415 14.99 27.76 -4.43
C LYS A 415 15.53 27.01 -5.66
N TYR A 416 16.03 25.79 -5.48
CA TYR A 416 16.58 24.97 -6.57
C TYR A 416 15.53 24.13 -7.29
N THR A 417 14.28 24.10 -6.82
CA THR A 417 13.19 23.31 -7.39
C THR A 417 13.01 23.53 -8.90
N PRO A 418 12.97 24.77 -9.44
CA PRO A 418 12.77 24.98 -10.88
C PRO A 418 13.93 24.44 -11.72
N ALA A 419 15.17 24.67 -11.27
CA ALA A 419 16.36 24.18 -11.97
C ALA A 419 16.39 22.65 -12.01
N MET A 420 16.07 22.00 -10.88
CA MET A 420 15.99 20.55 -10.79
C MET A 420 14.82 19.97 -11.58
N PHE A 421 13.69 20.66 -11.66
CA PHE A 421 12.55 20.25 -12.48
C PHE A 421 12.90 20.25 -13.99
N VAL A 422 13.55 21.31 -14.49
CA VAL A 422 14.01 21.37 -15.88
C VAL A 422 15.07 20.29 -16.17
N PHE A 423 16.00 20.08 -15.25
CA PHE A 423 17.00 19.02 -15.38
C PHE A 423 16.35 17.63 -15.42
N PHE A 424 15.37 17.38 -14.55
CA PHE A 424 14.56 16.16 -14.56
C PHE A 424 13.91 15.92 -15.93
N ILE A 425 13.32 16.94 -16.56
CA ILE A 425 12.70 16.81 -17.89
C ILE A 425 13.72 16.35 -18.93
N ALA A 426 14.92 16.94 -18.94
CA ALA A 426 15.98 16.56 -19.87
C ALA A 426 16.40 15.09 -19.68
N VAL A 427 16.59 14.67 -18.42
CA VAL A 427 16.93 13.28 -18.09
C VAL A 427 15.81 12.32 -18.46
N TRP A 428 14.55 12.68 -18.18
CA TRP A 428 13.38 11.88 -18.54
C TRP A 428 13.31 11.65 -20.05
N VAL A 429 13.43 12.72 -20.86
CA VAL A 429 13.37 12.61 -22.32
C VAL A 429 14.50 11.72 -22.85
N TYR A 430 15.72 11.89 -22.35
CA TYR A 430 16.84 11.09 -22.79
C TYR A 430 16.71 9.61 -22.40
N LEU A 431 16.44 9.32 -21.12
CA LEU A 431 16.41 7.94 -20.62
C LEU A 431 15.14 7.19 -21.01
N ARG A 432 13.96 7.82 -20.84
CA ARG A 432 12.66 7.15 -21.02
C ARG A 432 12.17 7.17 -22.46
N HIS A 433 12.67 8.07 -23.31
CA HIS A 433 12.25 8.14 -24.72
C HIS A 433 13.38 7.85 -25.69
N TYR A 434 14.48 8.62 -25.68
CA TYR A 434 15.54 8.40 -26.66
C TYR A 434 16.13 6.99 -26.55
N LEU A 435 16.56 6.56 -25.36
CA LEU A 435 17.12 5.22 -25.17
C LEU A 435 16.06 4.12 -25.35
N ASN A 436 14.82 4.33 -24.92
CA ASN A 436 13.75 3.37 -25.15
C ASN A 436 13.47 3.17 -26.65
N ILE A 437 13.44 4.25 -27.44
CA ILE A 437 13.32 4.21 -28.90
C ILE A 437 14.52 3.48 -29.52
N VAL A 438 15.74 3.69 -29.03
CA VAL A 438 16.93 2.93 -29.48
C VAL A 438 16.74 1.43 -29.24
N ILE A 439 16.27 1.03 -28.05
CA ILE A 439 15.96 -0.38 -27.74
C ILE A 439 14.86 -0.90 -28.67
N LEU A 440 13.78 -0.15 -28.87
CA LEU A 440 12.66 -0.53 -29.72
C LEU A 440 13.08 -0.67 -31.21
N TRP A 441 13.92 0.24 -31.68
CA TRP A 441 14.50 0.20 -33.02
C TRP A 441 15.39 -1.03 -33.21
N SER A 442 16.17 -1.39 -32.20
CA SER A 442 16.98 -2.61 -32.19
C SER A 442 16.11 -3.88 -32.26
N VAL A 443 14.95 -3.91 -31.58
CA VAL A 443 13.99 -5.02 -31.71
C VAL A 443 13.45 -5.15 -33.14
N LEU A 444 13.31 -4.05 -33.89
CA LEU A 444 12.85 -4.09 -35.28
C LEU A 444 13.97 -4.48 -36.27
N THR A 445 15.19 -3.98 -36.06
CA THR A 445 16.28 -4.05 -37.05
C THR A 445 17.32 -5.14 -36.76
N GLU A 446 17.71 -5.29 -35.50
CA GLU A 446 18.81 -6.18 -35.08
C GLU A 446 18.31 -7.55 -34.60
N PHE A 447 17.09 -7.63 -34.08
CA PHE A 447 16.53 -8.86 -33.51
C PHE A 447 16.55 -10.04 -34.50
N ARG A 448 16.36 -9.82 -35.80
CA ARG A 448 16.42 -10.90 -36.80
C ARG A 448 17.82 -11.16 -37.33
N THR A 449 18.68 -10.14 -37.32
CA THR A 449 19.94 -10.12 -38.07
C THR A 449 21.16 -10.45 -37.22
N VAL A 450 21.12 -10.17 -35.91
CA VAL A 450 22.24 -10.39 -34.98
C VAL A 450 22.00 -11.65 -34.16
N GLY A 451 22.93 -12.62 -34.21
CA GLY A 451 22.82 -13.88 -33.47
C GLY A 451 21.78 -14.85 -34.04
N PRO A 452 21.61 -16.04 -33.46
CA PRO A 452 20.76 -17.09 -34.05
C PRO A 452 19.28 -16.71 -33.97
N TYR A 453 18.54 -16.90 -35.07
CA TYR A 453 17.11 -16.62 -35.17
C TYR A 453 16.34 -17.89 -35.55
N GLN A 454 16.18 -18.79 -34.59
CA GLN A 454 15.47 -20.06 -34.76
C GLN A 454 14.78 -20.44 -33.45
N LEU A 455 13.59 -21.02 -33.54
CA LEU A 455 12.88 -21.53 -32.38
C LEU A 455 13.32 -22.98 -32.13
N SER A 456 13.99 -23.22 -31.00
CA SER A 456 14.34 -24.57 -30.53
C SER A 456 14.05 -24.69 -29.04
N PHE A 457 13.06 -25.50 -28.68
CA PHE A 457 12.74 -25.77 -27.28
C PHE A 457 13.82 -26.61 -26.59
N ALA A 458 14.45 -27.54 -27.32
CA ALA A 458 15.54 -28.36 -26.80
C ALA A 458 16.74 -27.49 -26.40
N ASP A 459 17.09 -26.51 -27.24
CA ASP A 459 18.20 -25.60 -26.98
C ASP A 459 17.80 -24.40 -26.14
N GLN A 460 16.55 -24.30 -25.67
CA GLN A 460 16.00 -23.13 -25.01
C GLN A 460 16.22 -21.82 -25.79
N GLN A 461 16.17 -21.92 -27.12
CA GLN A 461 16.29 -20.79 -28.02
C GLN A 461 14.91 -20.27 -28.39
N TYR A 462 14.54 -19.12 -27.84
CA TYR A 462 13.19 -18.56 -28.00
C TYR A 462 13.14 -17.38 -28.97
N LYS A 463 14.27 -17.01 -29.58
CA LYS A 463 14.39 -15.90 -30.52
C LYS A 463 13.81 -16.25 -31.88
N CYS A 464 12.57 -15.81 -32.10
CA CYS A 464 11.76 -16.07 -33.27
C CYS A 464 10.79 -14.90 -33.56
N TRP A 465 9.93 -15.06 -34.57
CA TRP A 465 8.98 -14.02 -34.96
C TRP A 465 7.95 -13.71 -33.86
N ILE A 466 7.53 -14.73 -33.11
CA ILE A 466 6.59 -14.59 -31.99
C ILE A 466 7.22 -13.77 -30.86
N SER A 467 8.43 -14.15 -30.42
CA SER A 467 9.12 -13.42 -29.36
C SER A 467 9.42 -11.97 -29.74
N GLN A 468 9.72 -11.72 -31.02
CA GLN A 468 9.97 -10.36 -31.52
C GLN A 468 8.72 -9.49 -31.38
N ILE A 469 7.56 -10.01 -31.81
CA ILE A 469 6.28 -9.31 -31.70
C ILE A 469 5.93 -9.03 -30.24
N ILE A 470 6.00 -10.03 -29.37
CA ILE A 470 5.68 -9.87 -27.94
C ILE A 470 6.61 -8.86 -27.29
N THR A 471 7.91 -8.97 -27.54
CA THR A 471 8.93 -8.06 -27.01
C THR A 471 8.67 -6.62 -27.45
N PHE A 472 8.42 -6.43 -28.76
CA PHE A 472 8.12 -5.12 -29.32
C PHE A 472 6.88 -4.51 -28.66
N PHE A 473 5.77 -5.24 -28.58
CA PHE A 473 4.54 -4.71 -28.01
C PHE A 473 4.63 -4.40 -26.51
N LEU A 474 5.36 -5.20 -25.73
CA LEU A 474 5.56 -4.90 -24.31
C LEU A 474 6.42 -3.64 -24.09
N ILE A 475 7.51 -3.48 -24.83
CA ILE A 475 8.36 -2.28 -24.74
C ILE A 475 7.64 -1.06 -25.32
N PHE A 476 6.88 -1.24 -26.39
CA PHE A 476 6.05 -0.19 -26.96
C PHE A 476 4.94 0.26 -26.01
N ALA A 477 4.27 -0.67 -25.32
CA ALA A 477 3.29 -0.35 -24.28
C ALA A 477 3.94 0.47 -23.15
N LEU A 478 5.15 0.10 -22.73
CA LEU A 478 5.93 0.88 -21.77
C LEU A 478 6.23 2.29 -22.29
N GLN A 479 6.59 2.44 -23.57
CA GLN A 479 6.81 3.72 -24.21
C GLN A 479 5.54 4.58 -24.26
N LEU A 480 4.36 4.00 -24.53
CA LEU A 480 3.09 4.72 -24.53
C LEU A 480 2.76 5.33 -23.17
N VAL A 481 2.96 4.58 -22.09
CA VAL A 481 2.77 5.11 -20.73
C VAL A 481 3.78 6.22 -20.44
N ASN A 482 5.05 6.05 -20.83
CA ASN A 482 6.04 7.10 -20.64
C ASN A 482 5.66 8.38 -21.41
N ILE A 483 5.10 8.27 -22.62
CA ILE A 483 4.62 9.42 -23.41
C ILE A 483 3.44 10.11 -22.71
N TYR A 484 2.52 9.35 -22.14
CA TYR A 484 1.41 9.91 -21.35
C TYR A 484 1.94 10.75 -20.18
N TRP A 485 2.91 10.23 -19.41
CA TRP A 485 3.52 10.98 -18.32
C TRP A 485 4.34 12.18 -18.81
N LEU A 486 5.04 12.07 -19.94
CA LEU A 486 5.72 13.21 -20.56
C LEU A 486 4.73 14.34 -20.89
N PHE A 487 3.56 14.00 -21.42
CA PHE A 487 2.50 14.98 -21.66
C PHE A 487 2.07 15.68 -20.36
N LEU A 488 1.90 14.94 -19.25
CA LEU A 488 1.60 15.54 -17.94
C LEU A 488 2.72 16.46 -17.45
N ILE A 489 3.97 16.04 -17.62
CA ILE A 489 5.15 16.84 -17.23
C ILE A 489 5.20 18.14 -18.03
N PHE A 490 5.00 18.10 -19.36
CA PHE A 490 4.96 19.31 -20.17
C PHE A 490 3.75 20.19 -19.86
N ARG A 491 2.60 19.61 -19.51
CA ARG A 491 1.44 20.37 -19.05
C ARG A 491 1.76 21.15 -17.76
N ILE A 492 2.50 20.54 -16.83
CA ILE A 492 2.98 21.22 -15.61
C ILE A 492 4.00 22.31 -15.98
N LEU A 493 4.95 22.03 -16.86
CA LEU A 493 5.92 23.02 -17.33
C LEU A 493 5.25 24.22 -18.00
N TYR A 494 4.26 23.99 -18.86
CA TYR A 494 3.51 25.06 -19.53
C TYR A 494 2.82 25.96 -18.50
N ARG A 495 2.15 25.37 -17.51
CA ARG A 495 1.53 26.13 -16.41
C ARG A 495 2.55 26.92 -15.62
N TYR A 496 3.70 26.31 -15.31
CA TYR A 496 4.79 26.96 -14.59
C TYR A 496 5.36 28.18 -15.36
N VAL A 497 5.53 28.07 -16.68
CA VAL A 497 6.10 29.15 -17.51
C VAL A 497 5.09 30.25 -17.81
N VAL A 498 3.84 29.90 -18.11
CA VAL A 498 2.79 30.86 -18.52
C VAL A 498 2.10 31.50 -17.33
N GLY A 499 1.95 30.78 -16.22
CA GLY A 499 1.31 31.28 -14.99
C GLY A 499 2.13 32.31 -14.22
N GLY A 500 3.45 32.39 -14.46
CA GLY A 500 4.34 33.32 -13.77
C GLY A 500 4.65 32.90 -12.32
N VAL A 501 5.89 33.16 -11.91
CA VAL A 501 6.48 32.75 -10.63
C VAL A 501 5.74 33.35 -9.41
N GLN A 502 5.42 32.49 -8.43
CA GLN A 502 5.04 32.81 -7.03
C GLN A 502 3.71 33.54 -6.76
N LYS A 503 2.64 33.24 -7.51
CA LYS A 503 1.28 33.66 -7.12
C LYS A 503 0.20 32.61 -7.37
N ASP A 504 0.57 31.35 -7.15
CA ASP A 504 -0.33 30.19 -7.12
C ASP A 504 0.29 29.23 -6.09
N GLU A 505 0.23 29.51 -4.78
CA GLU A 505 -0.87 29.08 -3.90
C GLU A 505 -2.18 28.80 -4.67
N ARG A 506 -2.41 27.51 -4.89
CA ARG A 506 -3.76 26.95 -5.01
C ARG A 506 -4.47 26.94 -6.36
N SER A 507 -3.90 26.15 -7.28
CA SER A 507 -4.73 25.20 -8.07
C SER A 507 -4.43 23.71 -7.80
N ASP A 508 -3.43 23.40 -6.95
CA ASP A 508 -3.19 22.06 -6.38
C ASP A 508 -3.61 21.96 -4.91
N ASP A 509 -4.05 23.09 -4.38
CA ASP A 509 -4.07 23.32 -2.96
C ASP A 509 -5.60 23.30 -2.60
N GLU A 510 -6.59 23.45 -3.50
CA GLU A 510 -7.98 23.04 -3.19
C GLU A 510 -8.01 21.52 -2.98
N GLU A 511 -7.12 20.78 -3.63
CA GLU A 511 -6.97 19.34 -3.45
C GLU A 511 -6.02 18.95 -2.33
N GLU A 512 -4.94 19.71 -2.07
CA GLU A 512 -4.14 19.54 -0.85
C GLU A 512 -4.97 19.94 0.39
N ASP A 513 -5.88 20.92 0.33
CA ASP A 513 -6.84 21.25 1.40
C ASP A 513 -7.93 20.18 1.50
N ASP A 514 -8.52 19.71 0.40
CA ASP A 514 -9.54 18.66 0.49
C ASP A 514 -8.94 17.34 0.99
N GLU A 515 -7.67 17.04 0.65
CA GLU A 515 -6.92 15.91 1.21
C GLU A 515 -6.49 16.19 2.67
N ASP A 516 -6.05 17.40 3.02
CA ASP A 516 -5.64 17.80 4.38
C ASP A 516 -6.85 17.86 5.33
N GLU A 517 -8.03 18.33 4.90
CA GLU A 517 -9.29 18.35 5.66
C GLU A 517 -9.81 16.93 5.93
N GLN A 518 -9.62 16.04 4.95
CA GLN A 518 -10.02 14.64 5.05
C GLN A 518 -9.04 13.84 5.92
N ASP A 519 -7.73 14.09 5.82
CA ASP A 519 -6.71 13.52 6.70
C ASP A 519 -6.87 14.04 8.15
N GLU A 520 -7.22 15.32 8.36
CA GLU A 520 -7.56 15.87 9.68
C GLU A 520 -8.82 15.21 10.26
N GLN A 521 -9.84 14.93 9.43
CA GLN A 521 -11.04 14.21 9.86
C GLN A 521 -10.75 12.76 10.22
N ASP A 522 -9.97 12.06 9.42
CA ASP A 522 -9.55 10.68 9.69
C ASP A 522 -8.70 10.61 10.98
N GLU A 523 -7.88 11.64 11.26
CA GLU A 523 -7.11 11.75 12.50
C GLU A 523 -7.95 12.01 13.74
N ILE A 524 -8.97 12.86 13.62
CA ILE A 524 -9.93 13.09 14.69
C ILE A 524 -10.67 11.78 14.98
N GLU A 525 -11.08 11.05 13.94
CA GLU A 525 -11.79 9.78 14.07
C GLU A 525 -10.89 8.68 14.68
N GLU A 526 -9.60 8.61 14.29
CA GLU A 526 -8.64 7.65 14.86
C GLU A 526 -8.26 8.00 16.30
N ALA A 527 -8.06 9.29 16.63
CA ALA A 527 -7.82 9.75 17.99
C ALA A 527 -9.03 9.48 18.90
N GLU A 528 -10.24 9.72 18.42
CA GLU A 528 -11.46 9.35 19.13
C GLU A 528 -11.59 7.84 19.34
N ALA A 529 -11.22 7.04 18.34
CA ALA A 529 -11.23 5.58 18.44
C ALA A 529 -10.21 5.06 19.46
N GLN A 530 -9.02 5.67 19.52
CA GLN A 530 -8.00 5.37 20.52
C GLN A 530 -8.45 5.78 21.93
N GLU A 531 -9.05 6.96 22.09
CA GLU A 531 -9.58 7.42 23.38
C GLU A 531 -10.71 6.49 23.87
N LYS A 532 -11.62 6.07 22.96
CA LYS A 532 -12.68 5.10 23.26
C LYS A 532 -12.09 3.76 23.70
N ARG A 533 -11.04 3.25 23.02
CA ARG A 533 -10.33 2.02 23.44
C ARG A 533 -9.70 2.17 24.81
N GLN A 534 -9.04 3.30 25.10
CA GLN A 534 -8.40 3.54 26.38
C GLN A 534 -9.41 3.56 27.53
N LYS A 535 -10.55 4.24 27.34
CA LYS A 535 -11.66 4.27 28.31
C LYS A 535 -12.26 2.89 28.56
N ILE A 536 -12.37 2.05 27.53
CA ILE A 536 -12.84 0.66 27.68
C ILE A 536 -11.85 -0.17 28.51
N ILE A 537 -10.55 -0.02 28.28
CA ILE A 537 -9.50 -0.72 29.03
C ILE A 537 -9.51 -0.27 30.51
N GLU A 538 -9.63 1.03 30.76
CA GLU A 538 -9.68 1.60 32.10
C GLU A 538 -10.96 1.17 32.86
N ALA A 539 -12.11 1.19 32.20
CA ALA A 539 -13.36 0.68 32.77
C ALA A 539 -13.29 -0.81 33.09
N ALA A 540 -12.63 -1.61 32.25
CA ALA A 540 -12.39 -3.03 32.52
C ALA A 540 -11.44 -3.25 33.71
N ALA A 541 -10.42 -2.39 33.89
CA ALA A 541 -9.52 -2.44 35.03
C ALA A 541 -10.21 -2.05 36.34
N ILE A 542 -11.02 -0.99 36.34
CA ILE A 542 -11.82 -0.52 37.49
C ILE A 542 -12.85 -1.58 37.89
N SER A 543 -13.55 -2.20 36.93
CA SER A 543 -14.48 -3.29 37.21
C SER A 543 -13.81 -4.51 37.85
N LYS A 544 -12.52 -4.73 37.55
CA LYS A 544 -11.72 -5.82 38.13
C LYS A 544 -11.29 -5.50 39.57
N GLN A 545 -10.98 -4.24 39.89
CA GLN A 545 -10.70 -3.78 41.26
C GLN A 545 -11.94 -3.83 42.16
N LEU A 546 -13.09 -3.37 41.67
CA LEU A 546 -14.36 -3.41 42.41
C LEU A 546 -14.90 -4.83 42.65
N LYS A 547 -14.38 -5.84 41.96
CA LYS A 547 -14.70 -7.26 42.21
C LYS A 547 -13.71 -7.96 43.14
N SER A 548 -12.59 -7.30 43.48
CA SER A 548 -11.56 -7.81 44.40
C SER A 548 -11.66 -7.25 45.82
N GLU A 549 -12.40 -6.16 46.00
CA GLU A 549 -12.95 -5.71 47.29
C GLU A 549 -14.30 -6.39 47.55
#